data_AF-A0A496LM81-F1
#
_entry.id   AF-A0A496LM81-F1
#
_cell.length_a   1.000
_cell.length_b   1.000
_cell.length_c   1.000
_cell.angle_alpha   90.00
_cell.angle_beta   90.00
_cell.angle_gamma   90.00
#
_symmetry.space_group_name_H-M   'P 1'
#
loop_
_entity.id
_entity.type
_entity.pdbx_description
1 polymer ?
#
loop_
_entity_poly.entity_id
_entity_poly.type
_entity_poly.pdbx_seq_one_letter_code
_entity_poly.pdbx_strand_id
1 'polypeptide(L)'
;VGSITIGPELIEAAGLCEYQKVEILNVNNGERFATYVIRGEKKGEICLNGAAARKVCVGDVVIIVAYAQMSAKKARSFKPKIVQVNEKNQITE
;
A
#
# COMPACT_ATOMS: atom_id res chain seq x y z
N VAL A 1 16.55 5.82 -3.54
CA VAL A 1 15.08 5.84 -3.31
C VAL A 1 14.62 4.44 -2.94
N GLY A 2 13.63 4.28 -2.07
CA GLY A 2 13.17 2.98 -1.58
C GLY A 2 11.65 2.86 -1.42
N SER A 3 10.89 3.79 -2.02
CA SER A 3 9.44 4.04 -1.85
C SER A 3 8.51 3.08 -2.59
N ILE A 4 7.21 3.21 -2.34
CA ILE A 4 6.13 2.71 -3.21
C ILE A 4 5.42 3.89 -3.87
N THR A 5 5.31 3.87 -5.20
CA THR A 5 4.41 4.76 -5.95
C THR A 5 3.03 4.10 -6.04
N ILE A 6 1.98 4.82 -5.67
CA ILE A 6 0.60 4.34 -5.67
C ILE A 6 -0.29 5.30 -6.46
N GLY A 7 -1.15 4.76 -7.34
CA GLY A 7 -2.12 5.52 -8.11
C GLY A 7 -3.04 6.36 -7.23
N PRO A 8 -3.42 7.58 -7.68
CA PRO A 8 -4.10 8.56 -6.84
C PRO A 8 -5.45 8.07 -6.29
N GLU A 9 -6.19 7.28 -7.07
CA GLU A 9 -7.48 6.72 -6.67
C GLU A 9 -7.36 5.63 -5.60
N LEU A 10 -6.26 4.86 -5.61
CA LEU A 10 -5.99 3.84 -4.60
C LEU A 10 -5.57 4.50 -3.28
N ILE A 11 -4.76 5.57 -3.35
CA ILE A 11 -4.40 6.38 -2.18
C ILE A 11 -5.66 6.95 -1.53
N GLU A 12 -6.55 7.57 -2.32
CA GLU A 12 -7.77 8.18 -1.82
C GLU A 12 -8.72 7.16 -1.20
N ALA A 13 -8.97 6.04 -1.90
CA ALA A 13 -9.84 4.97 -1.43
C ALA A 13 -9.33 4.37 -0.11
N ALA A 14 -8.03 4.06 -0.04
CA ALA A 14 -7.41 3.49 1.16
C ALA A 14 -7.22 4.52 2.29
N GLY A 15 -7.37 5.81 2.01
CA GLY A 15 -7.09 6.89 2.96
C GLY A 15 -5.62 6.99 3.33
N LEU A 16 -4.73 6.72 2.38
CA LEU A 16 -3.29 6.88 2.53
C LEU A 16 -2.88 8.35 2.33
N CYS A 17 -1.72 8.72 2.86
CA CYS A 17 -1.11 10.02 2.63
C CYS A 17 0.23 9.85 1.90
N GLU A 18 0.58 10.85 1.09
CA GLU A 18 1.93 10.93 0.54
C GLU A 18 2.95 11.04 1.70
N TYR A 19 4.10 10.38 1.54
CA TYR A 19 5.15 10.23 2.55
C TYR A 19 4.75 9.41 3.80
N GLN A 20 3.55 8.82 3.83
CA GLN A 20 3.16 7.94 4.93
C GLN A 20 3.94 6.64 4.90
N LYS A 21 4.39 6.17 6.08
CA LYS A 21 4.99 4.86 6.25
C LYS A 21 3.95 3.76 6.02
N VAL A 22 4.30 2.77 5.20
CA VAL A 22 3.50 1.58 4.93
C VAL A 22 4.35 0.32 5.04
N GLU A 23 3.71 -0.79 5.38
CA GLU A 23 4.28 -2.13 5.24
C GLU A 23 3.79 -2.77 3.94
N ILE A 24 4.72 -3.43 3.25
CA ILE A 24 4.47 -4.22 2.06
C ILE A 24 4.60 -5.70 2.44
N LEU A 25 3.59 -6.48 2.12
CA LEU A 25 3.53 -7.91 2.33
C LEU A 25 3.40 -8.55 0.95
N ASN A 26 4.45 -9.19 0.46
CA ASN A 26 4.43 -9.85 -0.84
C ASN A 26 3.89 -11.28 -0.69
N VAL A 27 2.76 -11.57 -1.33
CA VAL A 27 2.09 -12.87 -1.26
C VAL A 27 2.88 -13.93 -2.03
N ASN A 28 3.53 -13.54 -3.12
CA ASN A 28 4.20 -14.47 -4.03
C ASN A 28 5.52 -15.01 -3.45
N ASN A 29 6.28 -14.19 -2.72
CA ASN A 29 7.61 -14.57 -2.23
C ASN A 29 7.77 -14.51 -0.70
N GLY A 30 6.75 -14.05 0.03
CA GLY A 30 6.76 -13.99 1.49
C GLY A 30 7.55 -12.82 2.09
N GLU A 31 8.16 -11.95 1.29
CA GLU A 31 8.88 -10.77 1.79
C GLU A 31 7.95 -9.82 2.55
N ARG A 32 8.45 -9.29 3.66
CA ARG A 32 7.78 -8.28 4.48
C ARG A 32 8.74 -7.16 4.79
N PHE A 33 8.37 -5.93 4.47
CA PHE A 33 9.24 -4.78 4.66
C PHE A 33 8.45 -3.48 4.74
N ALA A 34 9.06 -2.46 5.34
CA ALA A 34 8.47 -1.13 5.44
C ALA A 34 9.08 -0.17 4.42
N THR A 35 8.25 0.75 3.92
CA THR A 35 8.65 1.88 3.09
C THR A 35 7.68 3.05 3.26
N TYR A 36 7.65 4.00 2.33
CA TYR A 36 6.76 5.15 2.31
C TYR A 36 6.13 5.38 0.95
N VAL A 37 4.95 6.00 0.95
CA VAL A 37 4.14 6.28 -0.24
C VAL A 37 4.65 7.52 -1.00
N ILE A 38 4.68 7.42 -2.32
CA ILE A 38 4.77 8.54 -3.26
C ILE A 38 3.51 8.52 -4.12
N ARG A 39 2.92 9.68 -4.39
CA ARG A 39 1.72 9.77 -5.22
C ARG A 39 2.10 9.55 -6.69
N GLY A 40 1.48 8.55 -7.31
CA GLY A 40 1.59 8.30 -8.75
C GLY A 40 0.67 9.22 -9.57
N GLU A 41 0.83 9.15 -10.88
CA GLU A 41 0.03 9.91 -11.84
C GLU A 41 -0.98 9.02 -12.57
N LYS A 42 -0.69 7.71 -12.66
CA LYS A 42 -1.50 6.77 -13.43
C LYS A 42 -2.48 6.01 -12.55
N LYS A 43 -3.67 5.78 -13.09
CA LYS A 43 -4.66 4.89 -12.49
C LYS A 43 -4.12 3.46 -12.44
N GLY A 44 -4.29 2.78 -11.32
CA GLY A 44 -3.87 1.41 -11.05
C GLY A 44 -2.36 1.27 -10.84
N GLU A 45 -1.63 2.37 -10.72
CA GLU A 45 -0.17 2.33 -10.58
C GLU A 45 0.23 1.77 -9.22
N ILE A 46 1.04 0.72 -9.25
CA ILE A 46 1.72 0.16 -8.08
C ILE A 46 3.15 -0.13 -8.51
N CYS A 47 4.10 0.65 -7.99
CA CYS A 47 5.50 0.53 -8.36
C CYS A 47 6.40 0.64 -7.13
N LEU A 48 7.17 -0.40 -6.85
CA LEU A 48 8.23 -0.32 -5.84
C LEU A 48 9.53 0.17 -6.45
N ASN A 49 10.15 1.13 -5.77
CA ASN A 49 11.29 1.87 -6.28
C ASN A 49 12.57 1.52 -5.53
N GLY A 50 13.69 1.50 -6.26
CA GLY A 50 15.05 1.32 -5.73
C GLY A 50 15.21 0.15 -4.76
N ALA A 51 15.56 0.39 -3.50
CA ALA A 51 15.84 -0.70 -2.56
C ALA A 51 14.64 -1.65 -2.35
N ALA A 52 13.41 -1.12 -2.39
CA ALA A 52 12.19 -1.94 -2.30
C ALA A 52 11.95 -2.81 -3.54
N ALA A 53 12.39 -2.36 -4.73
CA ALA A 53 12.28 -3.11 -5.98
C ALA A 53 13.06 -4.44 -5.95
N ARG A 54 14.07 -4.56 -5.08
CA ARG A 54 14.85 -5.80 -4.89
C ARG A 54 14.08 -6.92 -4.20
N LYS A 55 12.91 -6.61 -3.61
CA LYS A 55 12.09 -7.54 -2.81
C LYS A 55 10.80 -7.98 -3.51
N VAL A 56 10.60 -7.57 -4.76
CA VAL A 56 9.40 -7.87 -5.56
C VAL A 56 9.77 -8.09 -7.02
N CYS A 57 8.87 -8.73 -7.75
CA CYS A 57 8.87 -8.81 -9.21
C CYS A 57 7.59 -8.17 -9.79
N VAL A 58 7.67 -7.72 -11.04
CA VAL A 58 6.47 -7.28 -11.77
C VAL A 58 5.51 -8.46 -11.87
N GLY A 59 4.24 -8.23 -11.47
CA GLY A 59 3.20 -9.27 -11.43
C GLY A 59 3.01 -9.91 -10.05
N ASP A 60 3.87 -9.61 -9.07
CA ASP A 60 3.63 -10.05 -7.70
C ASP A 60 2.38 -9.38 -7.11
N VAL A 61 1.61 -10.15 -6.35
CA VAL A 61 0.49 -9.67 -5.55
C VAL A 61 1.03 -9.20 -4.21
N VAL A 62 0.74 -7.95 -3.88
CA VAL A 62 1.17 -7.33 -2.62
C VAL A 62 -0.02 -6.82 -1.81
N ILE A 63 0.09 -6.88 -0.50
CA ILE A 63 -0.80 -6.19 0.44
C ILE A 63 -0.05 -4.99 0.99
N ILE A 64 -0.71 -3.83 1.01
CA ILE A 64 -0.15 -2.56 1.49
C ILE A 64 -0.90 -2.17 2.76
N VAL A 65 -0.19 -2.02 3.87
CA VAL A 65 -0.78 -1.73 5.18
C VAL A 65 -0.23 -0.44 5.75
N ALA A 66 -1.12 0.48 6.11
CA ALA A 66 -0.80 1.64 6.92
C ALA A 66 -1.33 1.47 8.34
N TYR A 67 -0.54 1.87 9.32
CA TYR A 67 -0.92 1.84 10.73
C TYR A 67 -1.12 3.26 11.25
N ALA A 68 -2.00 3.39 12.23
CA ALA A 68 -2.21 4.62 12.96
C ALA A 68 -2.13 4.35 14.46
N GLN A 69 -1.50 5.27 15.20
CA GLN A 69 -1.54 5.26 16.64
C GLN A 69 -2.81 5.95 17.13
N MET A 70 -3.45 5.37 18.13
CA MET A 70 -4.64 5.92 18.75
C MET A 70 -4.77 5.43 20.18
N SER A 71 -5.62 6.08 20.98
CA SER A 71 -5.92 5.61 22.32
C SER A 71 -6.62 4.24 22.29
N ALA A 72 -6.41 3.43 23.33
CA ALA A 72 -7.03 2.10 23.42
C ALA A 72 -8.57 2.15 23.28
N LYS A 73 -9.21 3.20 23.81
CA LYS A 73 -10.66 3.42 23.65
C LYS A 73 -11.04 3.61 22.18
N LYS A 74 -10.31 4.44 21.44
CA LYS A 74 -10.57 4.69 20.01
C LYS A 74 -10.25 3.46 19.15
N ALA A 75 -9.20 2.72 19.49
CA ALA A 75 -8.78 1.51 18.79
C ALA A 75 -9.88 0.42 18.79
N ARG A 76 -10.57 0.22 19.92
CA ARG A 76 -11.62 -0.80 20.03
C ARG A 76 -12.81 -0.59 19.09
N SER A 77 -13.10 0.65 18.73
CA SER A 77 -14.20 1.01 17.82
C SER A 77 -13.73 1.40 16.42
N PHE A 78 -12.42 1.39 16.17
CA PHE A 78 -11.87 1.80 14.88
C PHE A 78 -12.15 0.74 13.82
N LYS A 79 -12.73 1.15 12.70
CA LYS A 79 -12.88 0.31 11.52
C LYS A 79 -11.81 0.71 10.50
N PRO A 80 -10.90 -0.20 10.11
CA PRO A 80 -9.92 0.12 9.08
C PRO A 80 -10.61 0.35 7.74
N LYS A 81 -9.99 1.16 6.90
CA LYS A 81 -10.33 1.20 5.48
C LYS A 81 -9.69 -0.02 4.81
N ILE A 82 -10.51 -0.81 4.14
CA ILE A 82 -10.08 -1.98 3.37
C ILE A 82 -10.49 -1.69 1.93
N VAL A 83 -9.54 -1.79 1.02
CA VAL A 83 -9.78 -1.62 -0.42
C VAL A 83 -9.34 -2.90 -1.10
N GLN A 84 -10.24 -3.52 -1.84
CA GLN A 84 -9.92 -4.69 -2.67
C GLN A 84 -9.82 -4.27 -4.12
N VAL A 85 -8.88 -4.90 -4.83
CA VAL A 85 -8.65 -4.66 -6.25
C VAL A 85 -8.61 -5.97 -7.04
N ASN A 86 -8.91 -5.89 -8.32
CA ASN A 86 -8.70 -6.99 -9.26
C ASN A 86 -7.25 -7.05 -9.79
N GLU A 87 -6.97 -8.02 -10.67
CA GLU A 87 -5.64 -8.22 -11.29
C GLU A 87 -5.14 -7.03 -12.12
N LYS A 88 -6.01 -6.07 -12.44
CA LYS A 88 -5.66 -4.83 -13.15
C LYS A 88 -5.55 -3.62 -12.21
N ASN A 89 -5.44 -3.87 -10.89
CA ASN A 89 -5.43 -2.87 -9.83
C ASN A 89 -6.67 -1.95 -9.85
N GLN A 90 -7.81 -2.44 -10.31
CA GLN A 90 -9.08 -1.69 -10.28
C GLN A 90 -9.85 -2.06 -9.03
N ILE A 91 -10.34 -1.05 -8.31
CA ILE A 91 -11.13 -1.21 -7.08
C ILE A 91 -12.40 -2.01 -7.38
N THR A 92 -12.66 -3.03 -6.56
CA THR A 92 -13.88 -3.86 -6.62
C THR A 92 -14.76 -3.72 -5.40
N GLU A 93 -14.16 -3.49 -4.22
CA GLU A 93 -14.83 -3.23 -2.93
C GLU A 93 -14.08 -2.20 -2.10
#